data_AF-A0A962SYU0-F1
#
_entry.id   AF-A0A962SYU0-F1
#
_cell.length_a   1.000
_cell.length_b   1.000
_cell.length_c   1.000
_cell.angle_alpha   90.00
_cell.angle_beta   90.00
_cell.angle_gamma   90.00
#
_symmetry.space_group_name_H-M   'P 1'
#
loop_
_entity.id
_entity.type
_entity.pdbx_description
1 polymer ?
#
loop_
_entity_poly.entity_id
_entity_poly.type
_entity_poly.pdbx_seq_one_letter_code
_entity_poly.pdbx_strand_id
1 'polypeptide(L)' 'MAENRYLLNTQLAQMLKGGVIMDVVNVEQAQIAQEAGAVAVMALERVPAD' A
#
# COMPACT_ATOMS: atom_id res chain seq x y z
N MET A 1 -12.90 -21.40 -10.67
CA MET A 1 -12.71 -20.67 -9.39
C MET A 1 -11.37 -19.94 -9.32
N ALA A 2 -10.24 -20.56 -9.72
CA ALA A 2 -8.92 -19.91 -9.71
C ALA A 2 -8.81 -18.67 -10.63
N GLU A 3 -9.39 -18.74 -11.84
CA GLU A 3 -9.42 -17.62 -12.81
C GLU A 3 -10.13 -16.38 -12.26
N ASN A 4 -11.23 -16.57 -11.51
CA ASN A 4 -11.96 -15.48 -10.88
C ASN A 4 -11.15 -14.77 -9.78
N ARG A 5 -10.33 -15.52 -9.03
CA ARG A 5 -9.44 -14.94 -8.01
C ARG A 5 -8.35 -14.10 -8.67
N TYR A 6 -7.78 -14.59 -9.76
CA TYR A 6 -6.75 -13.87 -10.51
C TYR A 6 -7.27 -12.55 -11.07
N LEU A 7 -8.45 -12.57 -11.70
CA LEU A 7 -9.09 -11.36 -12.23
C LEU A 7 -9.35 -10.33 -11.12
N LEU A 8 -9.90 -10.78 -9.98
CA LEU A 8 -10.15 -9.91 -8.84
C LEU A 8 -8.87 -9.26 -8.31
N ASN A 9 -7.81 -10.04 -8.09
CA ASN A 9 -6.53 -9.53 -7.59
C ASN A 9 -5.92 -8.50 -8.56
N THR A 10 -6.05 -8.76 -9.87
CA THR A 10 -5.59 -7.82 -10.90
C THR A 10 -6.36 -6.50 -10.81
N GLN A 11 -7.68 -6.54 -10.68
CA GLN A 11 -8.51 -5.33 -10.55
C GLN A 11 -8.19 -4.55 -9.27
N LEU A 12 -7.98 -5.24 -8.14
CA LEU A 12 -7.54 -4.59 -6.90
C LEU A 12 -6.20 -3.88 -7.07
N ALA A 13 -5.23 -4.50 -7.76
CA ALA A 13 -3.96 -3.84 -8.07
C ALA A 13 -4.13 -2.62 -8.99
N GLN A 14 -5.07 -2.66 -9.95
CA GLN A 14 -5.37 -1.51 -10.81
C GLN A 14 -5.89 -0.31 -10.02
N MET A 15 -6.61 -0.52 -8.91
CA MET A 15 -7.10 0.59 -8.06
C MET A 15 -5.99 1.40 -7.40
N LEU A 16 -4.80 0.80 -7.21
CA LEU A 16 -3.65 1.47 -6.59
C LEU A 16 -2.79 2.24 -7.61
N LYS A 17 -3.11 2.13 -8.91
CA LYS A 17 -2.32 2.72 -9.99
C LYS A 17 -2.35 4.25 -9.91
N GLY A 18 -1.16 4.86 -9.98
CA GLY A 18 -0.99 6.32 -9.90
C GLY A 18 -0.95 6.88 -8.49
N GLY A 19 -1.14 6.03 -7.47
CA GLY A 19 -0.93 6.39 -6.08
C GLY A 19 0.48 6.11 -5.57
N VAL A 20 0.77 6.61 -4.37
CA VAL A 20 1.99 6.30 -3.62
C VAL A 20 1.66 5.35 -2.48
N ILE A 21 2.47 4.30 -2.32
CA ILE A 21 2.45 3.41 -1.15
C ILE A 21 3.67 3.73 -0.31
N MET A 22 3.48 4.09 0.97
CA MET A 22 4.57 4.51 1.85
C MET A 22 4.92 3.45 2.88
N ASP A 23 6.21 3.23 3.11
CA ASP A 23 6.73 2.39 4.19
C ASP A 23 6.57 3.10 5.54
N VAL A 24 6.02 2.40 6.53
CA VAL A 24 5.79 2.94 7.89
C VAL A 24 6.16 1.91 8.95
N VAL A 25 6.66 2.36 10.09
CA VAL A 25 7.05 1.49 11.23
C VAL A 25 6.22 1.72 12.50
N ASN A 26 5.33 2.73 12.50
CA ASN A 26 4.46 3.04 13.63
C ASN A 26 3.17 3.74 13.19
N VAL A 27 2.25 3.94 14.14
CA VAL A 27 0.92 4.54 13.89
C VAL A 27 1.01 6.00 13.46
N GLU A 28 1.93 6.77 14.03
CA GLU A 28 2.11 8.18 13.70
C GLU A 28 2.53 8.38 12.24
N GLN A 29 3.47 7.57 11.76
CA GLN A 29 3.87 7.56 10.34
C GLN A 29 2.72 7.17 9.42
N ALA A 30 1.87 6.22 9.82
CA ALA A 30 0.69 5.84 9.03
C ALA A 30 -0.31 6.99 8.90
N GLN A 31 -0.52 7.77 9.97
CA GLN A 31 -1.36 8.96 9.96
C GLN A 31 -0.78 10.04 9.03
N ILE A 32 0.53 10.32 9.14
CA ILE A 32 1.22 11.29 8.27
C ILE A 32 1.15 10.85 6.80
N ALA A 33 1.35 9.56 6.50
CA ALA A 33 1.26 9.04 5.13
C ALA A 33 -0.15 9.19 4.54
N GLN A 34 -1.19 8.93 5.34
CA GLN A 34 -2.58 9.15 4.92
C GLN A 34 -2.85 10.64 4.64
N GLU A 35 -2.42 11.53 5.53
CA GLU A 35 -2.58 12.99 5.36
C GLU A 35 -1.81 13.52 4.15
N ALA A 36 -0.65 12.95 3.84
CA ALA A 36 0.14 13.26 2.65
C ALA A 36 -0.47 12.74 1.34
N GLY A 37 -1.56 11.96 1.40
CA GLY A 37 -2.26 11.43 0.23
C GLY A 37 -1.74 10.09 -0.27
N ALA A 38 -1.05 9.30 0.56
CA ALA A 38 -0.71 7.92 0.22
C ALA A 38 -2.00 7.09 0.04
N VAL A 39 -2.05 6.27 -1.02
CA VAL A 39 -3.22 5.40 -1.31
C VAL A 39 -3.23 4.14 -0.45
N ALA A 40 -2.08 3.74 0.07
CA ALA A 40 -1.89 2.65 1.02
C ALA A 40 -0.59 2.84 1.80
N VAL A 41 -0.41 2.07 2.86
CA VAL A 41 0.84 2.00 3.64
C VAL A 41 1.36 0.56 3.69
N MET A 42 2.68 0.41 3.72
CA MET A 42 3.36 -0.86 3.95
C MET A 42 3.94 -0.85 5.36
N ALA A 43 3.39 -1.67 6.26
CA ALA A 43 3.86 -1.77 7.63
C ALA A 43 5.11 -2.65 7.70
N LEU A 44 6.21 -2.10 8.23
CA LEU A 44 7.50 -2.76 8.34
C LEU A 44 8.02 -2.70 9.78
N GLU A 45 8.93 -3.60 10.12
CA GLU A 45 9.71 -3.54 11.37
C GLU A 45 10.76 -2.42 11.35
N ARG A 46 11.29 -2.11 10.15
CA ARG A 46 12.26 -1.03 9.90
C ARG A 46 12.12 -0.55 8.46
N VAL A 47 12.36 0.74 8.22
CA VAL A 47 12.46 1.28 6.86
C VAL A 47 13.70 0.71 6.18
N PRO A 48 13.62 0.20 4.94
CA PRO A 48 14.78 -0.22 4.18
C PRO A 48 15.67 1.01 3.97
N ALA A 49 16.92 0.93 4.43
CA ALA A 49 17.95 1.82 3.96
C ALA A 49 18.48 1.21 2.66
N ASP A 50 18.62 2.02 1.61
CA ASP A 50 19.56 1.70 0.53
C ASP A 50 20.95 1.39 1.12
#